data_AF-A0A498HN50-F1
#
_entry.id   AF-A0A498HN50-F1
#
_cell.length_a   1.000
_cell.length_b   1.000
_cell.length_c   1.000
_cell.angle_alpha   90.00
_cell.angle_beta   90.00
_cell.angle_gamma   90.00
#
_symmetry.space_group_name_H-M   'P 1'
#
loop_
_entity.id
_entity.type
_entity.pdbx_description
1 polymer ?
#
loop_
_entity_poly.entity_id
_entity_poly.type
_entity_poly.pdbx_seq_one_letter_code
_entity_poly.pdbx_strand_id
1 'polypeptide(L)'
;KKNEEICGNLEKYQCKCLPSFADKSSAEAYAKLNYDIGGLVQEKCSIKLNSWKMVPMDMKNSMVQHLSVLWDVDETDEKQQKYVDDLLKKKFREWKFNVQRAADRAQVDNATVDATANDEGEE
;
A
#
# COMPACT_ATOMS: atom_id res chain seq x y z
N LYS A 1 -4.20 -31.57 15.94
CA LYS A 1 -2.94 -30.91 15.51
C LYS A 1 -2.75 -31.24 14.04
N LYS A 2 -3.10 -30.33 13.13
CA LYS A 2 -2.90 -30.53 11.70
C LYS A 2 -2.48 -29.18 11.12
N ASN A 3 -1.18 -28.94 11.11
CA ASN A 3 -0.51 -27.87 10.37
C ASN A 3 0.77 -28.51 9.85
N GLU A 4 0.59 -29.32 8.82
CA GLU A 4 1.69 -29.91 8.06
C GLU A 4 1.65 -29.22 6.69
N GLU A 5 2.79 -28.63 6.34
CA GLU A 5 3.23 -28.38 4.98
C GLU A 5 2.63 -27.18 4.21
N ILE A 6 3.15 -25.98 4.51
CA ILE A 6 3.30 -24.91 3.51
C ILE A 6 4.73 -24.34 3.57
N CYS A 7 5.74 -25.21 3.61
CA CYS A 7 7.15 -24.79 3.56
C CYS A 7 7.90 -25.36 2.34
N GLY A 8 7.21 -26.07 1.44
CA GLY A 8 7.86 -26.87 0.40
C GLY A 8 8.19 -26.19 -0.93
N ASN A 9 7.90 -24.89 -1.12
CA ASN A 9 8.07 -24.26 -2.46
C ASN A 9 8.61 -22.82 -2.47
N LEU A 10 9.13 -22.31 -1.34
CA LEU A 10 9.58 -20.91 -1.25
C LEU A 10 11.08 -20.69 -1.53
N GLU A 11 11.78 -21.61 -2.22
CA GLU A 11 13.22 -21.51 -2.55
C GLU A 11 13.61 -20.38 -3.53
N LYS A 12 12.69 -19.46 -3.89
CA LYS A 12 12.96 -18.37 -4.85
C LYS A 12 12.79 -16.95 -4.30
N TYR A 13 12.32 -16.79 -3.07
CA TYR A 13 12.23 -15.46 -2.45
C TYR A 13 13.46 -15.25 -1.58
N GLN A 14 14.45 -14.53 -2.10
CA GLN A 14 15.52 -14.00 -1.26
C GLN A 14 14.87 -13.07 -0.22
N CYS A 15 14.71 -13.54 1.02
CA CYS A 15 14.21 -12.72 2.12
C CYS A 15 15.10 -11.48 2.25
N LYS A 16 14.51 -10.29 2.12
CA LYS A 16 15.26 -9.03 2.17
C LYS A 16 15.23 -8.50 3.59
N CYS A 17 16.39 -8.17 4.15
CA CYS A 17 16.45 -7.51 5.44
C CYS A 17 15.73 -6.15 5.40
N LEU A 18 15.09 -5.76 6.51
CA LEU A 18 14.62 -4.40 6.66
C LEU A 18 15.78 -3.42 6.44
N PRO A 19 15.61 -2.37 5.62
CA PRO A 19 16.69 -1.45 5.33
C PRO A 19 17.19 -0.77 6.62
N SER A 20 18.45 -1.01 6.98
CA SER A 20 19.17 -0.19 7.97
C SER A 20 19.28 1.23 7.43
N PHE A 21 19.06 2.27 8.23
CA PHE A 21 19.13 3.67 7.76
C PHE A 21 20.51 4.11 7.23
N ALA A 22 21.57 3.31 7.39
CA ALA A 22 22.96 3.75 7.23
C ALA A 22 23.64 3.49 5.86
N ASP A 23 23.14 2.56 5.03
CA ASP A 23 23.89 2.11 3.85
C ASP A 23 23.29 2.57 2.51
N LYS A 24 24.11 2.76 1.47
CA LYS A 24 23.61 3.12 0.12
C LYS A 24 22.72 2.02 -0.51
N SER A 25 22.98 0.75 -0.14
CA SER A 25 22.10 -0.40 -0.43
C SER A 25 20.69 -0.24 0.21
N SER A 26 20.59 0.56 1.28
CA SER A 26 19.35 0.85 1.98
C SER A 26 18.38 1.69 1.17
N ALA A 27 18.84 2.64 0.35
CA ALA A 27 17.93 3.53 -0.38
C ALA A 27 17.08 2.76 -1.40
N GLU A 28 17.70 1.82 -2.13
CA GLU A 28 17.00 0.96 -3.08
C GLU A 28 16.10 -0.06 -2.37
N ALA A 29 16.59 -0.70 -1.30
CA ALA A 29 15.78 -1.59 -0.48
C ALA A 29 14.57 -0.85 0.13
N TYR A 30 14.77 0.38 0.61
CA TYR A 30 13.72 1.23 1.14
C TYR A 30 12.71 1.62 0.05
N ALA A 31 13.17 1.99 -1.14
CA ALA A 31 12.29 2.28 -2.27
C ALA A 31 11.42 1.06 -2.62
N LYS A 32 12.01 -0.13 -2.66
CA LYS A 32 11.29 -1.39 -2.89
C LYS A 32 10.29 -1.69 -1.77
N LEU A 33 10.68 -1.55 -0.51
CA LEU A 33 9.78 -1.73 0.63
C LEU A 33 8.58 -0.77 0.55
N ASN A 34 8.84 0.48 0.19
CA ASN A 34 7.77 1.48 -0.01
C ASN A 34 6.83 1.11 -1.15
N TYR A 35 7.37 0.54 -2.23
CA TYR A 35 6.57 0.06 -3.36
C TYR A 35 5.70 -1.12 -2.95
N ASP A 36 6.28 -2.14 -2.33
CA ASP A 36 5.58 -3.35 -1.88
C ASP A 36 4.45 -2.99 -0.88
N ILE A 37 4.73 -2.12 0.10
CA ILE A 37 3.73 -1.65 1.07
C ILE A 37 2.64 -0.81 0.39
N GLY A 38 3.01 0.05 -0.56
CA GLY A 38 2.06 0.87 -1.31
C GLY A 38 1.06 0.00 -2.08
N GLY A 39 1.55 -1.01 -2.80
CA GLY A 39 0.72 -1.97 -3.51
C GLY A 39 -0.18 -2.76 -2.56
N LEU A 40 0.36 -3.21 -1.43
CA LEU A 40 -0.40 -3.97 -0.43
C LEU A 40 -1.53 -3.14 0.20
N VAL A 41 -1.25 -1.87 0.54
CA VAL A 41 -2.27 -0.91 1.01
C VAL A 41 -3.36 -0.75 -0.03
N GLN A 42 -3.00 -0.56 -1.29
CA GLN A 42 -3.97 -0.38 -2.37
C GLN A 42 -4.83 -1.65 -2.62
N GLU A 43 -4.24 -2.83 -2.51
CA GLU A 43 -4.94 -4.10 -2.71
C GLU A 43 -5.90 -4.43 -1.54
N LYS A 44 -5.43 -4.28 -0.30
CA LYS A 44 -6.20 -4.67 0.88
C LYS A 44 -7.15 -3.58 1.36
N CYS A 45 -6.78 -2.31 1.26
CA CYS A 45 -7.60 -1.23 1.81
C CYS A 45 -8.68 -0.79 0.82
N SER A 46 -9.93 -0.73 1.31
CA SER A 46 -11.04 -0.16 0.56
C SER A 46 -11.08 1.36 0.67
N ILE A 47 -11.54 2.04 -0.39
CA ILE A 47 -11.71 3.52 -0.42
C ILE A 47 -12.67 3.99 0.69
N LYS A 48 -13.61 3.12 1.10
CA LYS A 48 -14.56 3.34 2.21
C LYS A 48 -13.89 3.53 3.58
N LEU A 49 -12.64 3.11 3.75
CA LEU A 49 -11.94 3.23 5.03
C LEU A 49 -11.52 4.67 5.26
N ASN A 50 -12.11 5.30 6.29
CA ASN A 50 -11.92 6.72 6.50
C ASN A 50 -10.58 7.10 7.13
N SER A 51 -10.04 6.21 7.95
CA SER A 51 -8.76 6.39 8.63
C SER A 51 -8.08 5.05 8.92
N TRP A 52 -6.78 5.08 9.20
CA TRP A 52 -6.03 3.88 9.64
C TRP A 52 -6.61 3.24 10.91
N LYS A 53 -7.26 4.02 11.78
CA LYS A 53 -7.92 3.52 12.99
C LYS A 53 -9.14 2.64 12.67
N MET A 54 -9.75 2.83 11.50
CA MET A 54 -10.90 2.03 11.04
C MET A 54 -10.49 0.78 10.26
N VAL A 55 -9.22 0.62 9.92
CA VAL A 55 -8.70 -0.59 9.28
C VAL A 55 -8.77 -1.71 10.33
N PRO A 56 -9.49 -2.82 10.06
CA PRO A 56 -9.61 -3.94 10.99
C PRO A 56 -8.25 -4.51 11.40
N MET A 57 -8.14 -4.97 12.64
CA MET A 57 -6.88 -5.54 13.15
C MET A 57 -6.45 -6.76 12.32
N ASP A 58 -7.39 -7.61 11.94
CA ASP A 58 -7.11 -8.79 11.10
C ASP A 58 -6.53 -8.40 9.73
N MET A 59 -6.98 -7.28 9.17
CA MET A 59 -6.43 -6.76 7.91
C MET A 59 -5.00 -6.25 8.11
N LYS A 60 -4.72 -5.54 9.21
CA LYS A 60 -3.35 -5.10 9.54
C LYS A 60 -2.42 -6.29 9.74
N ASN A 61 -2.87 -7.29 10.50
CA ASN A 61 -2.12 -8.52 10.74
C ASN A 61 -1.84 -9.26 9.43
N SER A 62 -2.83 -9.39 8.54
CA SER A 62 -2.64 -10.00 7.22
C SER A 62 -1.61 -9.24 6.37
N MET A 63 -1.59 -7.91 6.44
CA MET A 63 -0.59 -7.10 5.73
C MET A 63 0.82 -7.30 6.30
N VAL A 64 0.95 -7.33 7.64
CA VAL A 64 2.24 -7.58 8.30
C VAL A 64 2.74 -9.00 8.02
N GLN A 65 1.88 -10.01 8.05
CA GLN A 65 2.24 -11.39 7.70
C GLN A 65 2.72 -11.48 6.25
N HIS A 66 2.03 -10.82 5.31
CA HIS A 66 2.46 -10.79 3.91
C HIS A 66 3.84 -10.13 3.76
N LEU A 67 4.11 -9.04 4.49
CA LEU A 67 5.40 -8.39 4.49
C LEU A 67 6.48 -9.28 5.13
N SER A 68 6.17 -10.04 6.18
CA SER A 68 7.12 -10.94 6.87
C SER A 68 7.55 -12.13 6.00
N VAL A 69 6.78 -12.47 4.97
CA VAL A 69 7.18 -13.48 3.96
C VAL A 69 8.16 -12.89 2.94
N LEU A 70 8.03 -11.60 2.61
CA LEU A 70 8.83 -10.91 1.59
C LEU A 70 10.09 -10.26 2.16
N TRP A 71 10.00 -9.85 3.42
CA TRP A 71 10.99 -9.09 4.16
C TRP A 71 11.25 -9.79 5.49
N ASP A 72 12.49 -9.76 5.94
CA ASP A 72 12.91 -10.32 7.23
C ASP A 72 12.43 -9.39 8.37
N VAL A 73 11.12 -9.44 8.61
CA VAL A 73 10.42 -8.73 9.68
C VAL A 73 10.12 -9.75 10.76
N ASP A 74 10.67 -9.55 11.93
CA ASP A 74 10.38 -10.35 13.10
C ASP A 74 9.02 -9.93 13.67
N GLU A 75 8.05 -10.85 13.57
CA GLU A 75 6.71 -10.68 14.16
C GLU A 75 6.74 -10.62 15.69
N THR A 76 7.86 -10.86 16.35
CA THR A 76 8.02 -10.74 17.80
C THR A 76 8.76 -9.47 18.22
N ASP A 77 9.43 -8.77 17.30
CA ASP A 77 10.13 -7.52 17.57
C ASP A 77 9.14 -6.33 17.50
N GLU A 78 8.81 -5.77 18.67
CA GLU A 78 7.90 -4.63 18.78
C GLU A 78 8.38 -3.37 18.02
N LYS A 79 9.70 -3.17 17.89
CA LYS A 79 10.24 -2.01 17.16
C LYS A 79 10.06 -2.19 15.66
N GLN A 80 10.29 -3.40 15.14
CA GLN A 80 10.07 -3.71 13.73
C GLN A 80 8.58 -3.67 13.39
N GLN A 81 7.71 -4.24 14.23
CA GLN A 81 6.27 -4.13 14.04
C GLN A 81 5.81 -2.67 14.01
N LYS A 82 6.26 -1.84 14.96
CA LYS A 82 5.90 -0.42 15.02
C LYS A 82 6.39 0.32 13.77
N TYR A 83 7.61 0.03 13.32
CA TYR A 83 8.15 0.61 12.09
C TYR A 83 7.30 0.28 10.87
N VAL A 84 6.92 -0.99 10.70
CA VAL A 84 6.08 -1.45 9.59
C VAL A 84 4.68 -0.84 9.66
N ASP A 85 4.05 -0.81 10.85
CA ASP A 85 2.73 -0.20 11.05
C ASP A 85 2.76 1.32 10.75
N ASP A 86 3.81 2.03 11.15
CA ASP A 86 3.96 3.45 10.83
C ASP A 86 4.18 3.70 9.33
N LEU A 87 4.87 2.79 8.64
CA LEU A 87 5.05 2.86 7.20
C LEU A 87 3.74 2.55 6.45
N LEU A 88 2.97 1.56 6.92
CA LEU A 88 1.62 1.25 6.43
C LEU A 88 0.68 2.47 6.61
N LYS A 89 0.67 3.10 7.80
CA LYS A 89 -0.09 4.34 8.07
C LYS A 89 0.26 5.46 7.10
N LYS A 90 1.56 5.63 6.81
CA LYS A 90 2.04 6.65 5.88
C LYS A 90 1.51 6.37 4.47
N LYS A 91 1.67 5.13 3.99
CA LYS A 91 1.20 4.72 2.66
C LYS A 91 -0.31 4.76 2.50
N PHE A 92 -1.07 4.41 3.54
CA PHE A 92 -2.52 4.57 3.55
C PHE A 92 -2.94 6.03 3.31
N ARG A 93 -2.29 6.99 3.96
CA ARG A 93 -2.58 8.43 3.78
C ARG A 93 -2.23 8.90 2.38
N GLU A 94 -1.04 8.54 1.89
CA GLU A 94 -0.59 8.88 0.52
C GLU A 94 -1.57 8.33 -0.53
N TRP A 95 -1.90 7.04 -0.44
CA TRP A 95 -2.84 6.39 -1.35
C TRP A 95 -4.21 7.09 -1.34
N LYS A 96 -4.76 7.34 -0.15
CA LYS A 96 -6.07 7.98 -0.03
C LYS A 96 -6.10 9.40 -0.62
N PHE A 97 -5.05 10.18 -0.40
CA PHE A 97 -4.91 11.50 -1.01
C PHE A 97 -4.88 11.42 -2.54
N ASN A 98 -4.13 10.46 -3.08
CA ASN A 98 -4.05 10.25 -4.53
C ASN A 98 -5.39 9.81 -5.13
N VAL A 99 -6.15 8.94 -4.45
CA VAL A 99 -7.48 8.51 -4.87
C VAL A 99 -8.44 9.69 -4.93
N GLN A 100 -8.45 10.55 -3.89
CA GLN A 100 -9.31 11.74 -3.88
C GLN A 100 -8.96 12.68 -5.04
N ARG A 101 -7.67 12.97 -5.23
CA ARG A 101 -7.19 13.85 -6.31
C ARG A 101 -7.53 13.29 -7.70
N ALA A 102 -7.47 11.98 -7.89
CA ALA A 102 -7.85 11.34 -9.15
C ALA A 102 -9.35 11.48 -9.42
N ALA A 103 -10.19 11.32 -8.40
CA ALA A 103 -11.64 11.51 -8.51
C ALA A 103 -12.02 12.97 -8.82
N ASP A 104 -11.33 13.95 -8.23
CA ASP A 104 -11.56 15.37 -8.49
C ASP A 104 -11.18 15.73 -9.95
N ARG A 105 -10.07 15.18 -10.45
CA ARG A 105 -9.65 15.37 -11.86
C ARG A 105 -10.63 14.80 -12.86
N ALA A 106 -11.11 13.57 -12.61
CA ALA A 106 -12.10 12.94 -13.49
C ALA A 106 -13.42 13.73 -13.59
N GLN A 107 -13.79 14.50 -12.57
CA GLN A 107 -14.98 15.35 -12.60
C GLN A 107 -14.77 16.63 -13.44
N VAL A 108 -13.57 17.21 -13.44
CA VAL A 108 -13.23 18.42 -14.21
C VAL A 108 -13.24 18.13 -15.72
N ASP A 109 -12.74 16.96 -16.12
CA ASP A 109 -12.69 16.58 -17.53
C ASP A 109 -14.10 16.35 -18.11
N ASN A 110 -15.03 15.80 -17.33
CA ASN A 110 -16.43 15.61 -17.74
C ASN A 110 -17.19 16.93 -17.90
N ALA A 111 -16.96 17.94 -17.04
CA ALA A 111 -17.63 19.23 -17.11
C ALA A 111 -17.19 20.09 -18.31
N THR A 112 -15.99 19.84 -18.85
CA THR A 112 -15.45 20.58 -20.01
C THR A 112 -16.08 20.11 -21.33
N VAL A 113 -16.56 18.87 -21.41
CA VAL A 113 -17.20 18.33 -22.63
C VAL A 113 -18.61 18.91 -22.84
N ASP A 114 -19.36 19.15 -21.77
CA ASP A 114 -20.73 19.69 -21.84
C ASP A 114 -20.81 21.19 -22.21
N ALA A 115 -19.71 21.94 -22.13
CA ALA A 115 -19.70 23.37 -22.46
C ALA A 115 -19.57 23.66 -23.97
N THR A 116 -19.24 22.66 -24.80
CA THR A 116 -18.91 22.88 -26.22
C THR A 116 -20.05 22.47 -27.19
N ALA A 117 -21.24 22.12 -26.68
CA ALA A 117 -22.34 21.60 -27.50
C ALA A 117 -23.48 22.59 -27.79
N ASN A 118 -23.29 23.89 -27.57
CA ASN A 118 -24.33 24.91 -27.82
C ASN A 118 -23.83 26.08 -28.69
N ASP A 119 -23.29 25.80 -29.88
CA ASP A 119 -23.09 26.85 -30.89
C ASP A 119 -23.13 26.30 -32.32
N GLU A 120 -24.23 25.66 -32.71
CA GLU A 120 -24.60 25.53 -34.14
C GLU A 120 -26.13 25.55 -34.29
N GLY A 121 -26.65 26.67 -34.80
CA GLY A 121 -28.07 26.91 -35.15
C GLY A 121 -28.54 28.26 -34.60
N GLU A 122 -28.93 29.26 -35.39
CA GLU A 122 -29.59 29.23 -36.69
C GLU A 122 -29.21 30.43 -37.58
N GLU A 123 -29.49 30.25 -38.87
CA GLU A 123 -29.34 31.11 -40.04
C GLU A 123 -30.11 32.44 -39.98
#